data_AF-A0A6B2DWA6-F1
#
_entry.id   AF-A0A6B2DWA6-F1
#
_cell.length_a   1.000
_cell.length_b   1.000
_cell.length_c   1.000
_cell.angle_alpha   90.00
_cell.angle_beta   90.00
_cell.angle_gamma   90.00
#
_symmetry.space_group_name_H-M   'P 1'
#
loop_
_entity.id
_entity.type
_entity.pdbx_description
1 polymer ?
#
loop_
_entity_poly.entity_id
_entity_poly.type
_entity_poly.pdbx_seq_one_letter_code
_entity_poly.pdbx_strand_id
1 'polypeptide(L)'
;MTPLPPGFRVELDRDTKQLTADLLFGGSPARVLRLSAAGQTALRNLADSPVTDAATGALARHLTDAGLAHPLPPEPDHPADLTVVVPVLDRPAPLARCLAGLGDRYPVLVVDDGSQDPAAIAAVAAAHGAKLVRR
;
A
#
# COMPACT_ATOMS: atom_id res chain seq x y z
N MET A 1 -6.21 -18.95 5.76
CA MET A 1 -5.62 -17.64 5.43
C MET A 1 -4.36 -17.89 4.62
N THR A 2 -4.19 -17.25 3.46
CA THR A 2 -3.07 -17.53 2.56
C THR A 2 -1.79 -16.87 3.08
N PRO A 3 -0.68 -17.60 3.29
CA PRO A 3 0.60 -17.03 3.70
C PRO A 3 1.04 -15.86 2.79
N LEU A 4 1.80 -14.92 3.34
CA LEU A 4 2.49 -13.94 2.51
C LEU A 4 3.49 -14.69 1.60
N PRO A 5 3.63 -14.35 0.31
CA PRO A 5 4.49 -15.11 -0.60
C PRO A 5 5.98 -15.05 -0.22
N PRO A 6 6.77 -16.06 -0.58
CA PRO A 6 8.23 -15.99 -0.45
C PRO A 6 8.82 -14.75 -1.14
N GLY A 7 9.87 -14.19 -0.55
CA GLY A 7 10.54 -12.98 -1.04
C GLY A 7 9.99 -11.67 -0.45
N PHE A 8 8.76 -11.67 0.08
CA PHE A 8 8.25 -10.50 0.80
C PHE A 8 9.00 -10.29 2.11
N ARG A 9 9.35 -9.04 2.43
CA ARG A 9 9.70 -8.62 3.78
C ARG A 9 8.46 -8.06 4.48
N VAL A 10 8.56 -7.85 5.78
CA VAL A 10 7.57 -7.10 6.55
C VAL A 10 8.27 -6.05 7.38
N GLU A 11 7.69 -4.87 7.43
CA GLU A 11 8.10 -3.80 8.34
C GLU A 11 6.99 -3.63 9.39
N LEU A 12 7.35 -3.60 10.68
CA LEU A 12 6.35 -3.36 11.70
C LEU A 12 5.76 -1.96 11.52
N ASP A 13 4.44 -1.86 11.64
CA ASP A 13 3.78 -0.56 11.63
C ASP A 13 4.36 0.29 12.77
N ARG A 14 4.57 1.59 12.52
CA ARG A 14 5.20 2.51 13.48
C ARG A 14 4.51 2.54 14.85
N ASP A 15 3.22 2.23 14.89
CA ASP A 15 2.40 2.24 16.10
C ASP A 15 2.38 0.85 16.78
N THR A 16 3.03 -0.15 16.19
CA THR A 16 3.23 -1.47 16.78
C THR A 16 4.31 -1.44 17.85
N LYS A 17 3.94 -1.88 19.04
CA LYS A 17 4.80 -1.94 20.23
C LYS A 17 4.94 -3.38 20.68
N GLN A 18 6.18 -3.81 20.87
CA GLN A 18 6.46 -5.06 21.55
C GLN A 18 6.46 -4.80 23.07
N LEU A 19 5.44 -5.28 23.76
CA LEU A 19 5.25 -5.07 25.21
C LEU A 19 6.11 -6.04 26.03
N THR A 20 6.23 -7.27 25.55
CA THR A 20 7.09 -8.35 26.06
C THR A 20 7.61 -9.14 24.87
N ALA A 21 8.54 -10.10 25.10
CA ALA A 21 9.06 -10.95 24.02
C ALA A 21 7.95 -11.64 23.20
N ASP A 22 6.81 -11.94 23.83
CA ASP A 22 5.68 -12.65 23.23
C ASP A 22 4.42 -11.79 23.00
N LEU A 23 4.41 -10.49 23.34
CA LEU A 23 3.23 -9.64 23.19
C LEU A 23 3.49 -8.43 22.30
N LEU A 24 2.65 -8.28 21.28
CA LEU A 24 2.58 -7.11 20.41
C LEU A 24 1.28 -6.36 20.67
N PHE A 25 1.32 -5.04 20.64
CA PHE A 25 0.16 -4.15 20.70
C PHE A 25 0.20 -3.17 19.53
N GLY A 26 -0.95 -2.95 18.87
CA GLY A 26 -1.05 -2.03 17.74
C GLY A 26 -2.17 -2.45 16.80
N GLY A 27 -2.05 -2.09 15.52
CA GLY A 27 -3.02 -2.45 14.49
C GLY A 27 -4.23 -1.51 14.39
N SER A 28 -5.03 -1.74 13.35
CA SER A 28 -6.27 -1.01 13.10
C SER A 28 -7.41 -1.99 12.77
N PRO A 29 -8.41 -2.16 13.67
CA PRO A 29 -8.48 -1.62 15.03
C PRO A 29 -7.37 -2.16 15.94
N ALA A 30 -7.09 -1.41 17.03
CA ALA A 30 -6.06 -1.74 18.01
C ALA A 30 -6.32 -3.07 18.70
N ARG A 31 -5.28 -3.89 18.85
CA ARG A 31 -5.35 -5.23 19.44
C ARG A 31 -4.04 -5.62 20.12
N VAL A 32 -4.12 -6.63 20.99
CA VAL A 32 -2.94 -7.31 21.55
C VAL A 32 -2.83 -8.69 20.89
N LEU A 33 -1.64 -9.01 20.36
CA LEU A 33 -1.34 -10.29 19.77
C LEU A 33 -0.30 -11.01 20.63
N ARG A 34 -0.61 -12.23 21.08
CA ARG A 34 0.34 -13.11 21.77
C ARG A 34 0.97 -14.09 20.80
N LEU A 35 2.30 -14.09 20.73
CA LEU A 35 3.10 -14.98 19.93
C LEU A 35 3.36 -16.29 20.67
N SER A 36 3.09 -17.41 20.01
CA SER A 36 3.62 -18.71 20.46
C SER A 36 5.16 -18.73 20.38
N ALA A 37 5.82 -19.74 20.96
CA ALA A 37 7.26 -19.91 20.80
C ALA A 37 7.69 -19.97 19.32
N ALA A 38 6.92 -20.67 18.48
CA ALA A 38 7.14 -20.70 17.04
C ALA A 38 6.93 -19.32 16.38
N GLY A 39 5.93 -18.55 16.83
CA GLY A 39 5.70 -17.18 16.37
C GLY A 39 6.83 -16.23 16.73
N GLN A 40 7.41 -16.34 17.92
CA GLN A 40 8.58 -15.53 18.30
C GLN A 40 9.81 -15.88 17.45
N THR A 41 10.03 -17.16 17.14
CA THR A 41 11.09 -17.58 16.22
C THR A 41 10.85 -17.04 14.81
N ALA A 42 9.64 -17.16 14.28
CA ALA A 42 9.29 -16.61 12.97
C ALA A 42 9.44 -15.08 12.92
N LEU A 43 9.08 -14.36 13.99
CA LEU A 43 9.26 -12.91 14.08
C LEU A 43 10.74 -12.52 14.01
N ARG A 44 11.61 -13.23 14.75
CA ARG A 44 13.06 -13.01 14.68
C ARG A 44 13.60 -13.29 13.28
N ASN A 45 13.17 -14.37 12.64
CA ASN A 45 13.61 -14.69 11.27
C ASN A 45 13.20 -13.61 10.27
N LEU A 46 11.97 -13.08 10.40
CA LEU A 46 11.44 -12.02 9.55
C LEU A 46 12.14 -10.66 9.74
N ALA A 47 12.79 -10.43 10.89
CA ALA A 47 13.54 -9.20 11.12
C ALA A 47 14.77 -9.10 10.20
N ASP A 48 15.42 -10.22 9.92
CA ASP A 48 16.65 -10.24 9.13
C ASP A 48 16.42 -10.73 7.68
N SER A 49 15.43 -11.60 7.48
CA SER A 49 15.20 -12.31 6.21
C SER A 49 13.78 -12.09 5.67
N PRO A 50 13.59 -12.15 4.34
CA PRO A 50 12.26 -12.21 3.76
C PRO A 50 11.55 -13.51 4.18
N VAL A 51 10.26 -13.60 3.86
CA VAL A 51 9.50 -14.85 3.94
C VAL A 51 10.20 -15.90 3.07
N THR A 52 10.51 -17.04 3.67
CA THR A 52 11.15 -18.18 2.98
C THR A 52 10.34 -19.47 3.10
N ASP A 53 9.41 -19.53 4.06
CA ASP A 53 8.64 -20.74 4.35
C ASP A 53 7.21 -20.43 4.81
N ALA A 54 6.43 -21.49 5.02
CA ALA A 54 5.04 -21.36 5.44
C ALA A 54 4.86 -20.73 6.83
N ALA A 55 5.82 -20.89 7.75
CA ALA A 55 5.70 -20.39 9.12
C ALA A 55 5.92 -18.87 9.17
N THR A 56 6.98 -18.39 8.54
CA THR A 56 7.27 -16.97 8.33
C THR A 56 6.19 -16.31 7.50
N GLY A 57 5.74 -16.94 6.40
CA GLY A 57 4.65 -16.43 5.57
C GLY A 57 3.31 -16.33 6.29
N ALA A 58 2.98 -17.30 7.15
CA ALA A 58 1.75 -17.28 7.94
C ALA A 58 1.78 -16.18 9.01
N LEU A 59 2.90 -16.03 9.74
CA LEU A 59 3.04 -14.96 10.72
C LEU A 59 3.03 -13.58 10.03
N ALA A 60 3.78 -13.42 8.95
CA ALA A 60 3.80 -12.19 8.16
C ALA A 60 2.38 -11.79 7.73
N ARG A 61 1.60 -12.74 7.19
CA ARG A 61 0.19 -12.51 6.84
C ARG A 61 -0.64 -12.10 8.06
N HIS A 62 -0.50 -12.77 9.19
CA HIS A 62 -1.25 -12.39 10.40
C HIS A 62 -0.93 -10.96 10.85
N LEU A 63 0.35 -10.57 10.83
CA LEU A 63 0.76 -9.22 11.22
C LEU A 63 0.20 -8.19 10.24
N THR A 64 0.25 -8.43 8.94
CA THR A 64 -0.30 -7.51 7.93
C THR A 64 -1.81 -7.38 8.01
N ASP A 65 -2.53 -8.50 8.16
CA ASP A 65 -3.99 -8.49 8.23
C ASP A 65 -4.50 -7.87 9.55
N ALA A 66 -3.66 -7.91 10.60
CA ALA A 66 -3.91 -7.22 11.86
C ALA A 66 -3.59 -5.71 11.81
N GLY A 67 -2.93 -5.22 10.76
CA GLY A 67 -2.38 -3.87 10.69
C GLY A 67 -1.16 -3.64 11.59
N LEU A 68 -0.51 -4.72 12.07
CA LEU A 68 0.70 -4.65 12.89
C LEU A 68 1.98 -4.55 12.05
N ALA A 69 1.89 -4.81 10.75
CA ALA A 69 3.01 -4.72 9.83
C ALA A 69 2.55 -4.34 8.43
N HIS A 70 3.47 -3.78 7.64
CA HIS A 70 3.29 -3.52 6.22
C HIS A 70 4.05 -4.56 5.39
N PRO A 71 3.41 -5.19 4.40
CA PRO A 71 4.13 -6.07 3.48
C PRO A 71 5.03 -5.25 2.56
N LEU A 72 6.28 -5.68 2.43
CA LEU A 72 7.25 -5.12 1.50
C LEU A 72 7.50 -6.16 0.40
N PRO A 73 6.85 -6.03 -0.77
CA PRO A 73 7.14 -6.91 -1.89
C PRO A 73 8.60 -6.78 -2.32
N PRO A 74 9.21 -7.84 -2.89
CA PRO A 74 10.50 -7.69 -3.53
C PRO A 74 10.41 -6.68 -4.68
N GLU A 75 11.54 -6.02 -4.99
CA GLU A 75 11.64 -5.16 -6.16
C GLU A 75 11.27 -5.98 -7.41
N PRO A 76 10.38 -5.46 -8.27
CA PRO A 76 10.00 -6.16 -9.48
C PRO A 76 11.18 -6.17 -10.47
N ASP A 77 11.31 -7.25 -11.25
CA ASP A 77 12.38 -7.38 -12.25
C ASP A 77 12.29 -6.33 -13.37
N HIS A 78 11.14 -5.69 -13.51
CA HIS A 78 10.83 -4.70 -14.52
C HIS A 78 9.79 -3.71 -13.97
N PRO A 79 9.78 -2.45 -14.45
CA PRO A 79 8.73 -1.50 -14.11
C PRO A 79 7.35 -2.09 -14.41
N ALA A 80 6.40 -1.89 -13.50
CA ALA A 80 5.05 -2.38 -13.69
C ALA A 80 4.40 -1.65 -14.89
N ASP A 81 3.79 -2.40 -15.80
CA ASP A 81 2.97 -1.85 -16.87
C ASP A 81 1.60 -1.47 -16.31
N LEU A 82 1.43 -0.20 -15.93
CA LEU A 82 0.24 0.30 -15.25
C LEU A 82 -0.23 1.63 -15.85
N THR A 83 -1.55 1.86 -15.79
CA THR A 83 -2.19 3.16 -16.02
C THR A 83 -2.81 3.64 -14.72
N VAL A 84 -2.54 4.89 -14.34
CA VAL A 84 -3.11 5.50 -13.13
C VAL A 84 -4.47 6.09 -13.46
N VAL A 85 -5.51 5.70 -12.72
CA VAL A 85 -6.85 6.28 -12.85
C VAL A 85 -7.10 7.24 -11.70
N VAL A 86 -7.46 8.49 -12.02
CA VAL A 86 -7.75 9.55 -11.04
C VAL A 86 -9.20 10.00 -11.20
N PRO A 87 -10.13 9.54 -10.34
CA PRO A 87 -11.48 10.08 -10.30
C PRO A 87 -11.48 11.49 -9.70
N VAL A 88 -12.29 12.39 -10.25
CA VAL A 88 -12.41 13.78 -9.81
C VAL A 88 -13.85 14.28 -9.89
N LEU A 89 -14.25 15.07 -8.90
CA LEU A 89 -15.50 15.82 -8.87
C LEU A 89 -15.23 17.20 -8.23
N ASP A 90 -15.45 18.27 -8.99
CA ASP A 90 -15.37 19.68 -8.55
C ASP A 90 -14.05 20.10 -7.87
N ARG A 91 -12.95 19.42 -8.19
CA ARG A 91 -11.66 19.58 -7.49
C ARG A 91 -10.47 19.80 -8.45
N PRO A 92 -10.48 20.87 -9.27
CA PRO A 92 -9.39 21.13 -10.22
C PRO A 92 -8.04 21.39 -9.54
N ALA A 93 -7.99 22.14 -8.44
CA ALA A 93 -6.72 22.43 -7.75
C ALA A 93 -6.11 21.17 -7.07
N PRO A 94 -6.87 20.34 -6.32
CA PRO A 94 -6.38 19.05 -5.84
C PRO A 94 -5.96 18.10 -6.97
N LEU A 95 -6.68 18.10 -8.10
CA LEU A 95 -6.31 17.31 -9.27
C LEU A 95 -4.94 17.73 -9.80
N ALA A 96 -4.70 19.04 -10.00
CA ALA A 96 -3.40 19.54 -10.48
C ALA A 96 -2.25 19.11 -9.56
N ARG A 97 -2.45 19.19 -8.24
CA ARG A 97 -1.48 18.70 -7.26
C ARG A 97 -1.24 17.19 -7.36
N CYS A 98 -2.30 16.41 -7.57
CA CYS A 98 -2.20 14.96 -7.75
C CYS A 98 -1.40 14.62 -9.01
N LEU A 99 -1.74 15.22 -10.15
CA LEU A 99 -1.06 14.98 -11.42
C LEU A 99 0.40 15.43 -11.39
N ALA A 100 0.71 16.56 -10.73
CA ALA A 100 2.09 16.98 -10.51
C ALA A 100 2.91 15.96 -9.69
N GLY A 101 2.30 15.34 -8.69
CA GLY A 101 2.94 14.31 -7.86
C GLY A 101 3.13 12.96 -8.55
N LEU A 102 2.28 12.63 -9.52
CA LEU A 102 2.41 11.41 -10.33
C LEU A 102 3.55 11.50 -11.36
N GLY A 103 3.85 12.71 -11.83
CA GLY A 103 4.81 12.93 -12.91
C GLY A 103 4.35 12.31 -14.22
N ASP A 104 5.31 11.96 -15.08
CA ASP A 104 5.10 11.46 -16.45
C ASP A 104 5.48 9.97 -16.62
N ARG A 105 5.82 9.28 -15.54
CA ARG A 105 6.30 7.88 -15.57
C ARG A 105 5.25 6.91 -16.11
N TYR A 106 3.98 7.10 -15.77
CA TYR A 106 2.89 6.21 -16.15
C TYR A 106 1.77 7.00 -16.85
N PRO A 107 1.09 6.41 -17.83
CA PRO A 107 -0.11 7.01 -18.40
C PRO A 107 -1.15 7.31 -17.31
N VAL A 108 -1.79 8.48 -17.39
CA VAL A 108 -2.85 8.88 -16.46
C VAL A 108 -4.18 9.04 -17.21
N LEU A 109 -5.23 8.46 -16.64
CA LEU A 109 -6.63 8.62 -17.04
C LEU A 109 -7.39 9.35 -15.93
N VAL A 110 -7.74 10.61 -16.18
CA VAL A 110 -8.66 11.37 -15.33
C VAL A 110 -10.09 10.97 -15.69
N VAL A 111 -10.89 10.66 -14.68
CA VAL A 111 -12.33 10.40 -14.82
C VAL A 111 -13.07 11.53 -14.12
N ASP A 112 -13.68 12.42 -14.90
CA ASP A 112 -14.56 13.47 -14.38
C ASP A 112 -15.96 12.90 -14.12
N ASP A 113 -16.31 12.74 -12.85
CA ASP A 113 -17.56 12.16 -12.36
C ASP A 113 -18.71 13.19 -12.31
N GLY A 114 -18.73 14.11 -13.29
CA GLY A 114 -19.80 15.09 -13.44
C GLY A 114 -19.56 16.42 -12.73
N SER A 115 -18.32 16.93 -12.76
CA SER A 115 -18.00 18.26 -12.24
C SER A 115 -18.87 19.36 -12.88
N GLN A 116 -19.22 20.35 -12.07
CA GLN A 116 -19.97 21.54 -12.45
C GLN A 116 -19.21 22.39 -13.48
N ASP A 117 -17.89 22.50 -13.29
CA ASP A 117 -16.97 23.12 -14.26
C ASP A 117 -16.04 22.05 -14.90
N PRO A 118 -16.53 21.35 -15.94
CA PRO A 118 -15.72 20.35 -16.63
C PRO A 118 -14.57 20.95 -17.42
N ALA A 119 -14.65 22.24 -17.79
CA ALA A 119 -13.59 22.91 -18.53
C ALA A 119 -12.35 23.12 -17.65
N ALA A 120 -12.55 23.45 -16.38
CA ALA A 120 -11.45 23.52 -15.40
C ALA A 120 -10.75 22.15 -15.23
N ILE A 121 -11.50 21.04 -15.20
CA ILE A 121 -10.92 19.69 -15.14
C ILE A 121 -10.14 19.36 -16.41
N ALA A 122 -10.71 19.63 -17.58
CA ALA A 122 -10.07 19.39 -18.86
C ALA A 122 -8.77 20.19 -19.03
N ALA A 123 -8.74 21.45 -18.60
CA ALA A 123 -7.54 22.28 -18.63
C ALA A 123 -6.42 21.67 -17.77
N VAL A 124 -6.74 21.18 -16.58
CA VAL A 124 -5.78 20.52 -15.69
C VAL A 124 -5.28 19.21 -16.31
N ALA A 125 -6.17 18.36 -16.81
CA ALA A 125 -5.77 17.09 -17.45
C ALA A 125 -4.83 17.34 -18.63
N ALA A 126 -5.16 18.29 -19.51
CA ALA A 126 -4.35 18.66 -20.67
C ALA A 126 -2.97 19.21 -20.27
N ALA A 127 -2.90 20.08 -19.25
CA ALA A 127 -1.65 20.64 -18.76
C ALA A 127 -0.65 19.56 -18.26
N HIS A 128 -1.16 18.40 -17.86
CA HIS A 128 -0.36 17.26 -17.39
C HIS A 128 -0.30 16.09 -18.39
N GLY A 129 -0.78 16.26 -19.61
CA GLY A 129 -0.80 15.19 -20.63
C GLY A 129 -1.69 13.99 -20.26
N ALA A 130 -2.60 14.14 -19.31
CA ALA A 130 -3.49 13.08 -18.88
C ALA A 130 -4.66 12.94 -19.86
N LYS A 131 -5.08 11.70 -20.12
CA LYS A 131 -6.31 11.42 -20.86
C LYS A 131 -7.50 11.75 -19.98
N LEU A 132 -8.55 12.34 -20.54
CA LEU A 132 -9.78 12.65 -19.82
C LEU A 132 -10.95 11.81 -20.36
N VAL A 133 -11.68 11.17 -19.46
CA VAL A 133 -13.00 10.60 -19.72
C VAL A 133 -14.00 11.28 -18.81
N ARG A 134 -15.17 11.61 -19.35
CA ARG A 134 -16.30 12.16 -18.60
C ARG A 134 -17.52 11.27 -18.81
N ARG A 135 -18.31 11.08 -17.77
CA ARG A 135 -19.62 10.43 -17.83
C ARG A 135 -20.72 11.38 -17.40
#